data_AF-A0A2V8M278-F1
#
_entry.id   AF-A0A2V8M278-F1
#
_cell.length_a   1.000
_cell.length_b   1.000
_cell.length_c   1.000
_cell.angle_alpha   90.00
_cell.angle_beta   90.00
_cell.angle_gamma   90.00
#
_symmetry.space_group_name_H-M   'P 1'
#
loop_
_entity.id
_entity.type
_entity.pdbx_description
1 polymer ?
#
loop_
_entity_poly.entity_id
_entity_poly.type
_entity_poly.pdbx_seq_one_letter_code
_entity_poly.pdbx_strand_id
1 'polypeptide(L)' 'MSDIQYVSDESGNPTAVIVPIELWREIESEKETAYLLESENMKRRLLEAKERQTGIPFEEAHEKLGI' A
#
# COMPACT_ATOMS: atom_id res chain seq x y z
N MET A 1 -14.64 10.58 17.29
CA MET A 1 -14.25 9.18 17.00
C MET A 1 -15.16 8.73 15.87
N SER A 2 -14.57 8.42 14.73
CA SER A 2 -15.33 7.94 13.58
C SER A 2 -15.32 6.42 13.66
N ASP A 3 -16.44 5.84 14.09
CA ASP A 3 -16.54 4.40 14.33
C ASP A 3 -16.73 3.63 13.01
N ILE A 4 -16.22 2.39 12.98
CA ILE A 4 -16.44 1.45 11.88
C ILE A 4 -17.92 1.08 11.83
N GLN A 5 -18.54 1.14 10.65
CA GLN A 5 -19.94 0.78 10.46
C GLN A 5 -20.07 -0.41 9.50
N TYR A 6 -21.02 -1.29 9.80
CA TYR A 6 -21.33 -2.45 8.97
C TYR A 6 -22.67 -2.21 8.27
N VAL A 7 -22.68 -2.45 6.96
CA VAL A 7 -23.88 -2.43 6.12
C VAL A 7 -24.30 -3.88 5.92
N SER A 8 -25.52 -4.23 6.33
CA SER A 8 -26.07 -5.58 6.20
C SER A 8 -27.14 -5.66 5.11
N ASP A 9 -27.30 -6.85 4.53
CA ASP A 9 -28.42 -7.18 3.66
C ASP A 9 -29.73 -7.37 4.46
N GLU A 10 -30.82 -7.68 3.74
CA GLU A 10 -32.15 -7.90 4.32
C GLU A 10 -32.21 -9.09 5.30
N SER A 11 -31.27 -10.03 5.19
CA SER A 11 -31.12 -11.18 6.08
C SER A 11 -30.23 -10.89 7.29
N GLY A 12 -29.68 -9.67 7.39
CA GLY A 12 -28.77 -9.26 8.44
C GLY A 12 -27.31 -9.61 8.19
N ASN A 13 -26.96 -10.20 7.04
CA ASN A 13 -25.57 -10.54 6.73
C ASN A 13 -24.78 -9.28 6.33
N PRO A 14 -23.60 -9.03 6.92
CA PRO A 14 -22.75 -7.90 6.51
C PRO A 14 -22.31 -8.04 5.05
N THR A 15 -22.54 -7.00 4.24
CA THR A 15 -22.15 -6.93 2.82
C THR A 15 -21.10 -5.88 2.55
N ALA A 16 -21.02 -4.82 3.38
CA ALA A 16 -20.00 -3.79 3.27
C ALA A 16 -19.61 -3.23 4.64
N VAL A 17 -18.45 -2.58 4.68
CA VAL A 17 -17.94 -1.89 5.88
C VAL A 17 -17.55 -0.47 5.49
N ILE A 18 -18.03 0.51 6.26
CA ILE A 18 -17.64 1.91 6.14
C ILE A 18 -16.61 2.19 7.22
N VAL A 19 -15.44 2.64 6.79
CA VAL A 19 -14.31 2.95 7.68
C VAL A 19 -13.88 4.41 7.50
N PRO A 20 -13.25 5.03 8.52
CA PRO A 20 -12.58 6.30 8.36
C PRO A 20 -11.49 6.21 7.28
N ILE A 21 -11.28 7.30 6.53
CA ILE A 21 -10.31 7.31 5.42
C ILE A 21 -8.86 7.08 5.89
N GLU A 22 -8.53 7.49 7.12
CA GLU A 22 -7.21 7.23 7.73
C GLU A 22 -6.99 5.74 7.93
N LEU A 23 -7.97 5.03 8.51
CA LEU A 23 -7.93 3.59 8.69
C LEU A 23 -7.87 2.84 7.36
N TRP A 24 -8.58 3.31 6.33
CA TRP A 24 -8.49 2.71 5.00
C TRP A 24 -7.07 2.80 4.43
N ARG A 25 -6.41 3.96 4.55
CA ARG A 25 -5.04 4.15 4.06
C ARG A 25 -4.02 3.26 4.77
N GLU A 26 -4.21 3.02 6.06
CA GLU A 26 -3.38 2.06 6.82
C GLU A 26 -3.57 0.63 6.27
N ILE A 27 -4.81 0.16 6.13
CA ILE A 27 -5.13 -1.17 5.60
C ILE A 27 -4.62 -1.36 4.16
N GLU A 28 -4.78 -0.35 3.31
CA GLU A 28 -4.27 -0.36 1.93
C GLU A 28 -2.75 -0.45 1.90
N SER A 29 -2.06 0.36 2.70
CA SER A 29 -0.59 0.36 2.80
C SER A 29 -0.06 -1.00 3.26
N GLU A 30 -0.77 -1.65 4.18
CA GLU A 30 -0.47 -3.01 4.60
C GLU A 30 -0.68 -4.03 3.47
N LYS A 31 -1.74 -3.91 2.66
CA LYS A 31 -1.97 -4.80 1.51
C LYS A 31 -0.93 -4.66 0.42
N GLU A 32 -0.55 -3.44 0.06
CA GLU A 32 0.46 -3.19 -0.96
C GLU A 32 1.84 -3.66 -0.50
N THR A 33 2.17 -3.43 0.78
CA THR A 33 3.40 -3.97 1.38
C THR A 33 3.33 -5.50 1.49
N ALA A 34 2.21 -6.07 1.91
CA ALA A 34 2.03 -7.53 2.02
C ALA A 34 2.23 -8.21 0.67
N TYR A 35 1.71 -7.64 -0.41
CA TYR A 35 1.94 -8.12 -1.77
C TYR A 35 3.42 -8.13 -2.14
N LEU A 36 4.17 -7.07 -1.80
CA LEU A 36 5.63 -7.04 -1.99
C LEU A 36 6.37 -8.04 -1.09
N LEU A 37 5.78 -8.45 0.03
CA LEU A 37 6.36 -9.43 0.95
C LEU A 37 6.06 -10.89 0.58
N GLU A 38 5.13 -11.15 -0.35
CA GLU A 38 4.80 -12.52 -0.82
C GLU A 38 5.96 -13.17 -1.59
N SER A 39 6.89 -12.38 -2.13
CA SER A 39 8.08 -12.87 -2.83
C SER A 39 9.35 -12.52 -2.05
N GLU A 40 10.18 -13.53 -1.74
CA GLU A 40 11.47 -13.32 -1.08
C GLU A 40 12.39 -12.35 -1.84
N ASN A 41 12.35 -12.40 -3.18
CA ASN A 41 13.12 -11.48 -4.02
C ASN A 41 12.62 -10.04 -3.90
N MET A 42 11.30 -9.85 -3.78
CA MET A 42 10.68 -8.53 -3.72
C MET A 42 10.84 -7.91 -2.33
N LYS A 43 10.68 -8.73 -1.27
CA LYS A 43 11.04 -8.38 0.10
C LYS A 43 12.48 -7.90 0.23
N ARG A 44 13.45 -8.65 -0.36
CA ARG A 44 14.86 -8.23 -0.36
C ARG A 44 15.04 -6.86 -1.04
N ARG A 45 14.47 -6.68 -2.23
CA ARG A 45 14.54 -5.40 -2.97
C ARG A 45 13.93 -4.24 -2.19
N LEU A 46 12.82 -4.47 -1.50
CA LEU A 46 12.14 -3.47 -0.69
C LEU A 46 13.03 -3.03 0.49
N LEU A 47 13.64 -3.98 1.20
CA LEU A 47 14.56 -3.69 2.29
C LEU A 47 15.81 -2.95 1.80
N GLU A 48 16.40 -3.39 0.69
CA GLU A 48 17.54 -2.70 0.07
C GLU A 48 17.21 -1.27 -0.35
N ALA A 49 16.00 -1.03 -0.88
CA ALA A 49 15.55 0.30 -1.26
C ALA A 49 15.31 1.20 -0.03
N LYS A 50 14.73 0.66 1.04
CA LYS A 50 14.49 1.37 2.31
C LYS A 50 15.79 1.88 2.95
N GLU A 51 16.85 1.08 2.93
CA GLU A 51 18.14 1.45 3.51
C GLU A 51 18.97 2.38 2.61
N ARG A 52 18.52 2.63 1.38
CA ARG A 52 19.28 3.42 0.41
C ARG A 52 19.16 4.91 0.73
N GLN A 53 20.30 5.55 0.98
CA GLN A 53 20.40 7.01 1.17
C GLN A 53 20.80 7.77 -0.09
N THR A 54 21.03 7.06 -1.19
CA THR A 54 21.47 7.61 -2.47
C THR A 54 20.39 7.46 -3.53
N GLY A 55 20.36 8.39 -4.48
CA GLY A 55 19.49 8.37 -5.64
C GLY A 55 20.19 8.98 -6.84
N ILE A 56 19.49 9.01 -7.97
CA ILE A 56 19.91 9.80 -9.13
C ILE A 56 19.00 11.02 -9.26
N PRO A 57 19.52 12.17 -9.71
CA PRO A 57 18.69 13.33 -10.06
C PRO A 57 17.63 12.98 -11.10
N PHE A 58 16.53 13.74 -11.12
CA PHE A 58 15.42 13.50 -12.03
C PHE A 58 15.87 13.58 -13.50
N GLU A 59 16.70 14.56 -13.83
CA GLU A 59 17.24 14.78 -15.18
C GLU A 59 18.08 13.59 -15.65
N GLU A 60 18.91 13.05 -14.76
CA GLU A 60 19.72 11.85 -15.05
C GLU A 60 18.83 10.61 -15.22
N ALA A 61 17.74 10.50 -14.46
CA ALA A 61 16.76 9.43 -14.61
C ALA A 61 16.04 9.52 -15.96
N HIS A 62 15.58 10.71 -16.33
CA HIS A 62 14.89 10.99 -17.60
C HIS A 62 15.78 10.62 -18.79
N GLU A 63 17.04 11.07 -18.80
CA GLU A 63 18.01 10.75 -19.84
C GLU A 63 18.25 9.24 -19.96
N LYS A 64 18.46 8.54 -18.83
CA LYS A 64 18.71 7.08 -18.83
C LYS A 64 17.50 6.26 -19.25
N LEU A 65 16.29 6.72 -18.93
CA LEU A 65 15.05 6.02 -19.25
C LEU A 65 14.57 6.31 -20.68
N GLY A 66 15.10 7.36 -21.32
CA GLY A 66 14.80 7.70 -22.71
C GLY A 66 13.33 8.10 -22.95
N ILE A 67 12.68 8.60 -21.90
CA ILE A 67 11.33 9.17 -21.93
C ILE A 67 11.40 10.68 -21.77
#